data_AF-A0A1N7IBQ2-F1
#
_entry.id   AF-A0A1N7IBQ2-F1
#
_cell.length_a   1.000
_cell.length_b   1.000
_cell.length_c   1.000
_cell.angle_alpha   90.00
_cell.angle_beta   90.00
_cell.angle_gamma   90.00
#
_symmetry.space_group_name_H-M   'P 1'
#
loop_
_entity.id
_entity.type
_entity.pdbx_description
1 polymer ?
#
loop_
_entity_poly.entity_id
_entity_poly.type
_entity_poly.pdbx_seq_one_letter_code
_entity_poly.pdbx_strand_id
1 'polypeptide(L)'
;MRNLILILSKMKKLISIIIIFFSLQSHSQCRNTFVYGFELVGIAAPELVTANIFYKGKPIVPKTETICGKQLKIKKQFTFLQNSTKNLDGIKLPYQLPANRFYWLMTDDMTVEMATHPDRFKIVLNSNDKTLKAKYELPITYDFLSQNAIYLDLINKDKISVQKEFKDKIWKLALYEKGNKSTLKDTILVYSAREKIPDGILFRFPELKNTGNRHSVEDFWASGILFNQKLFLKISENKIPKPEQQNGLYISMDGKKCATSGGITGGGFGECAGATNQKGKKPVLYQINIQIEP
;
A
#
# COMPACT_ATOMS: atom_id res chain seq x y z
N MET A 1 9.38 66.25 -42.45
CA MET A 1 8.31 65.32 -42.00
C MET A 1 8.44 63.89 -42.56
N ARG A 2 8.69 63.67 -43.87
CA ARG A 2 8.81 62.31 -44.46
C ARG A 2 9.88 61.41 -43.83
N ASN A 3 11.04 61.95 -43.44
CA ASN A 3 12.10 61.15 -42.82
C ASN A 3 11.78 60.67 -41.40
N LEU A 4 10.94 61.39 -40.63
CA LEU A 4 10.57 61.00 -39.27
C LEU A 4 9.62 59.79 -39.27
N ILE A 5 8.69 59.74 -40.24
CA ILE A 5 7.73 58.64 -40.42
C ILE A 5 8.46 57.34 -40.80
N LEU A 6 9.52 57.44 -41.60
CA LEU A 6 10.32 56.28 -42.03
C LEU A 6 11.11 55.66 -40.87
N ILE A 7 11.63 56.49 -39.96
CA ILE A 7 12.37 56.04 -38.77
C ILE A 7 11.42 55.39 -37.76
N LEU A 8 10.24 55.98 -37.51
CA LEU A 8 9.21 55.40 -36.65
C LEU A 8 8.68 54.05 -37.18
N SER A 9 8.54 53.89 -38.49
CA SER A 9 8.16 52.62 -39.12
C SER A 9 9.22 51.53 -38.96
N LYS A 10 10.51 51.88 -39.11
CA LYS A 10 11.63 50.95 -38.89
C LYS A 10 11.77 50.56 -37.41
N MET A 11 11.59 51.48 -36.47
CA MET A 11 11.62 51.19 -35.03
C MET A 11 10.46 50.27 -34.61
N LYS A 12 9.24 50.47 -35.13
CA LYS A 12 8.11 49.56 -34.86
C LYS A 12 8.38 48.14 -35.36
N LYS A 13 8.96 47.99 -36.56
CA LYS A 13 9.37 46.66 -37.06
C LYS A 13 10.45 46.02 -36.20
N LEU A 14 11.44 46.79 -35.73
CA LEU A 14 12.50 46.28 -34.86
C LEU A 14 11.95 45.83 -33.50
N ILE A 15 11.06 46.62 -32.90
CA ILE A 15 10.38 46.29 -31.63
C ILE A 15 9.49 45.06 -31.80
N SER A 16 8.75 44.92 -32.91
CA SER A 16 7.98 43.70 -33.19
C SER A 16 8.86 42.46 -33.36
N ILE A 17 10.04 42.57 -33.99
CA ILE A 17 10.97 41.43 -34.12
C ILE A 17 11.56 41.04 -32.75
N ILE A 18 11.89 42.01 -31.90
CA ILE A 18 12.38 41.74 -30.53
C ILE A 18 11.28 41.09 -29.69
N ILE A 19 10.02 41.55 -29.78
CA ILE A 19 8.89 40.92 -29.08
C ILE A 19 8.64 39.48 -29.58
N ILE A 20 8.80 39.22 -30.88
CA ILE A 20 8.71 37.85 -31.42
C ILE A 20 9.83 36.97 -30.85
N PHE A 21 11.06 37.48 -30.75
CA PHE A 21 12.19 36.76 -30.13
C PHE A 21 12.02 36.51 -28.63
N PHE A 22 11.40 37.42 -27.87
CA PHE A 22 11.07 37.19 -26.46
C PHE A 22 9.81 36.33 -26.24
N SER A 23 8.95 36.18 -27.25
CA SER A 23 7.76 35.32 -27.20
C SER A 23 8.01 33.85 -27.59
N LEU A 24 9.23 33.54 -28.06
CA LEU A 24 9.74 32.17 -28.10
C LEU A 24 10.00 31.71 -26.66
N GLN A 25 8.91 31.41 -25.93
CA GLN A 25 8.97 30.49 -24.81
C GLN A 25 9.51 29.18 -25.37
N SER A 26 10.83 29.00 -25.26
CA SER A 26 11.47 27.72 -25.44
C SER A 26 10.67 26.73 -24.60
N HIS A 27 9.96 25.84 -25.28
CA HIS A 27 9.33 24.71 -24.62
C HIS A 27 10.50 23.90 -24.10
N SER A 28 10.82 24.08 -22.82
CA SER A 28 11.94 23.40 -22.21
C SER A 28 11.72 21.90 -22.39
N GLN A 29 12.57 21.27 -23.20
CA GLN A 29 12.46 19.85 -23.48
C GLN A 29 12.61 19.11 -22.15
N CYS A 30 11.58 18.35 -21.76
CA CYS A 30 11.59 17.54 -20.55
C CYS A 30 12.27 16.18 -20.76
N ARG A 31 13.37 16.18 -21.51
CA ARG A 31 14.18 14.98 -21.74
C ARG A 31 14.80 14.53 -20.41
N ASN A 32 14.92 13.22 -20.23
CA ASN A 32 15.45 12.57 -19.02
C ASN A 32 14.72 12.95 -17.72
N THR A 33 13.48 13.44 -17.85
CA THR A 33 12.62 13.81 -16.71
C THR A 33 11.43 12.86 -16.67
N PHE A 34 11.11 12.41 -15.46
CA PHE A 34 9.96 11.57 -15.19
C PHE A 34 9.06 12.20 -14.13
N VAL A 35 7.78 11.86 -14.18
CA VAL A 35 6.81 12.15 -13.12
C VAL A 35 6.31 10.83 -12.56
N TYR A 36 6.35 10.72 -11.24
CA TYR A 36 5.74 9.64 -10.49
C TYR A 36 4.49 10.16 -9.79
N GLY A 37 3.38 9.44 -9.92
CA GLY A 37 2.13 9.87 -9.33
C GLY A 37 1.33 8.73 -8.71
N PHE A 38 0.63 9.05 -7.62
CA PHE A 38 -0.33 8.14 -7.01
C PHE A 38 -1.56 8.88 -6.48
N GLU A 39 -2.63 8.11 -6.28
CA GLU A 39 -3.92 8.52 -5.73
C GLU A 39 -4.14 7.80 -4.40
N LEU A 40 -4.73 8.49 -3.42
CA LEU A 40 -5.19 7.85 -2.19
C LEU A 40 -6.66 7.47 -2.33
N VAL A 41 -6.96 6.18 -2.24
CA VAL A 41 -8.31 5.65 -2.39
C VAL A 41 -9.01 5.56 -1.03
N GLY A 42 -10.29 5.92 -0.98
CA GLY A 42 -11.12 5.77 0.21
C GLY A 42 -10.86 6.80 1.30
N ILE A 43 -10.26 7.95 0.95
CA ILE A 43 -9.96 9.04 1.88
C ILE A 43 -10.65 10.32 1.42
N ALA A 44 -11.42 10.92 2.32
CA ALA A 44 -12.17 12.14 2.02
C ALA A 44 -11.29 13.39 1.93
N ALA A 45 -10.21 13.46 2.72
CA ALA A 45 -9.29 14.60 2.78
C ALA A 45 -7.83 14.16 2.52
N PRO A 46 -7.49 13.71 1.29
CA PRO A 46 -6.15 13.25 0.95
C PRO A 46 -5.08 14.34 1.11
N GLU A 47 -5.42 15.61 0.95
CA GLU A 47 -4.53 16.77 1.11
C GLU A 47 -3.91 16.90 2.51
N LEU A 48 -4.54 16.29 3.52
CA LEU A 48 -4.03 16.27 4.89
C LEU A 48 -2.93 15.20 5.10
N VAL A 49 -2.68 14.35 4.10
CA VAL A 49 -1.60 13.35 4.11
C VAL A 49 -0.34 13.95 3.51
N THR A 50 0.76 13.82 4.24
CA THR A 50 2.11 14.09 3.75
C THR A 50 2.72 12.81 3.20
N ALA A 51 3.27 12.86 2.01
CA ALA A 51 3.95 11.73 1.36
C ALA A 51 5.44 12.02 1.21
N ASN A 52 6.25 11.46 2.09
CA ASN A 52 7.69 11.67 2.13
C ASN A 52 8.45 10.56 1.41
N ILE A 53 9.64 10.89 0.93
CA ILE A 53 10.46 9.98 0.12
C ILE A 53 11.68 9.62 0.93
N PHE A 54 11.91 8.32 1.07
CA PHE A 54 13.03 7.76 1.78
C PHE A 54 13.94 7.02 0.79
N TYR A 55 15.25 7.20 0.94
CA TYR A 55 16.29 6.47 0.22
C TYR A 55 17.20 5.77 1.24
N LYS A 56 17.34 4.45 1.13
CA LYS A 56 18.12 3.60 2.06
C LYS A 56 17.73 3.84 3.54
N GLY A 57 16.42 3.89 3.81
CA GLY A 57 15.87 4.05 5.16
C GLY A 57 15.95 5.46 5.75
N LYS A 58 16.47 6.46 5.02
CA LYS A 58 16.56 7.85 5.48
C LYS A 58 15.76 8.78 4.55
N PRO A 59 15.22 9.90 5.02
CA PRO A 59 14.62 10.90 4.14
C PRO A 59 15.61 11.29 3.04
N ILE A 60 15.13 11.33 1.79
CA ILE A 60 15.98 11.69 0.66
C ILE A 60 16.62 13.07 0.89
N VAL A 61 17.89 13.20 0.56
CA VAL A 61 18.62 14.46 0.67
C VAL A 61 18.42 15.24 -0.64
N PRO A 62 17.88 16.48 -0.60
CA PRO A 62 17.69 17.32 -1.77
C PRO A 62 19.03 17.60 -2.41
N LYS A 63 19.19 17.10 -3.64
CA LYS A 63 20.28 17.45 -4.54
C LYS A 63 19.72 18.31 -5.66
N THR A 64 20.53 19.24 -6.14
CA THR A 64 20.18 20.02 -7.32
C THR A 64 20.39 19.15 -8.54
N GLU A 65 19.33 18.95 -9.32
CA GLU A 65 19.32 18.14 -10.53
C GLU A 65 18.73 18.94 -11.69
N THR A 66 19.01 18.50 -12.91
CA THR A 66 18.42 19.11 -14.11
C THR A 66 17.07 18.47 -14.39
N ILE A 67 15.98 19.22 -14.18
CA ILE A 67 14.60 18.78 -14.45
C ILE A 67 14.00 19.70 -15.52
N CYS A 68 13.55 19.14 -16.65
CA CYS A 68 13.07 19.91 -17.80
C CYS A 68 14.00 21.08 -18.18
N GLY A 69 15.31 20.84 -18.23
CA GLY A 69 16.31 21.86 -18.59
C GLY A 69 16.53 22.96 -17.54
N LYS A 70 15.94 22.85 -16.34
CA LYS A 70 16.14 23.79 -15.22
C LYS A 70 16.84 23.10 -14.06
N GLN A 71 17.76 23.81 -13.41
CA GLN A 71 18.41 23.35 -12.18
C GLN A 71 17.46 23.51 -11.00
N LEU A 72 17.03 22.39 -10.40
CA LEU A 72 16.04 22.37 -9.33
C LEU A 72 16.44 21.36 -8.26
N LYS A 73 16.17 21.70 -7.00
CA LYS A 73 16.37 20.77 -5.88
C LYS A 73 15.27 19.71 -5.93
N ILE A 74 15.67 18.44 -5.98
CA ILE A 74 14.74 17.31 -5.83
C ILE A 74 14.03 17.43 -4.48
N LYS A 75 12.69 17.43 -4.53
CA LYS A 75 11.88 17.53 -3.31
C LYS A 75 11.96 16.26 -2.49
N LYS A 76 11.88 16.40 -1.16
CA LYS A 76 11.82 15.28 -0.21
C LYS A 76 10.44 14.62 -0.12
N GLN A 77 9.43 15.25 -0.70
CA GLN A 77 8.04 14.88 -0.56
C GLN A 77 7.31 15.08 -1.88
N PHE A 78 6.24 14.34 -2.06
CA PHE A 78 5.30 14.57 -3.15
C PHE A 78 4.53 15.86 -2.93
N THR A 79 4.13 16.48 -4.03
CA THR A 79 3.22 17.63 -4.05
C THR A 79 1.81 17.12 -4.34
N PHE A 80 0.87 17.39 -3.44
CA PHE A 80 -0.55 17.14 -3.68
C PHE A 80 -1.14 18.22 -4.58
N LEU A 81 -1.82 17.81 -5.65
CA LEU A 81 -2.51 18.72 -6.56
C LEU A 81 -4.01 18.58 -6.37
N GLN A 82 -4.64 19.58 -5.75
CA GLN A 82 -6.10 19.64 -5.61
C GLN A 82 -6.79 19.86 -6.96
N ASN A 83 -6.20 20.68 -7.82
CA ASN A 83 -6.72 21.00 -9.15
C ASN A 83 -5.78 20.48 -10.23
N SER A 84 -6.36 20.14 -11.38
CA SER A 84 -5.58 19.71 -12.52
C SER A 84 -4.74 20.88 -13.05
N THR A 85 -3.45 20.66 -13.29
CA THR A 85 -2.52 21.74 -13.65
C THR A 85 -1.39 21.23 -14.53
N LYS A 86 -0.82 22.14 -15.33
CA LYS A 86 0.44 21.90 -16.05
C LYS A 86 1.66 22.30 -15.23
N ASN A 87 1.48 22.90 -14.05
CA ASN A 87 2.58 23.37 -13.23
C ASN A 87 2.80 22.41 -12.06
N LEU A 88 4.01 21.89 -11.94
CA LEU A 88 4.44 21.10 -10.79
C LEU A 88 5.76 21.68 -10.28
N ASP A 89 5.81 22.05 -9.00
CA ASP A 89 7.01 22.55 -8.33
C ASP A 89 7.71 23.73 -9.04
N GLY A 90 6.92 24.62 -9.67
CA GLY A 90 7.43 25.78 -10.41
C GLY A 90 7.88 25.47 -11.85
N ILE A 91 7.72 24.22 -12.31
CA ILE A 91 7.98 23.80 -13.69
C ILE A 91 6.66 23.72 -14.45
N LYS A 92 6.61 24.37 -15.61
CA LYS A 92 5.54 24.19 -16.59
C LYS A 92 5.82 22.91 -17.38
N LEU A 93 5.06 21.87 -17.07
CA LEU A 93 5.09 20.58 -17.72
C LEU A 93 4.43 20.63 -19.11
N PRO A 94 4.84 19.73 -20.01
CA PRO A 94 4.33 19.70 -21.37
C PRO A 94 2.86 19.24 -21.50
N TYR A 95 2.34 18.59 -20.46
CA TYR A 95 0.97 18.07 -20.39
C TYR A 95 0.33 18.43 -19.03
N GLN A 96 -0.97 18.18 -18.93
CA GLN A 96 -1.77 18.51 -17.76
C GLN A 96 -1.85 17.32 -16.81
N LEU A 97 -1.40 17.51 -15.57
CA LEU A 97 -1.52 16.54 -14.49
C LEU A 97 -2.97 16.52 -13.98
N PRO A 98 -3.58 15.34 -13.84
CA PRO A 98 -4.88 15.20 -13.20
C PRO A 98 -4.92 15.72 -11.75
N ALA A 99 -6.11 16.09 -11.31
CA ALA A 99 -6.40 16.58 -9.95
C ALA A 99 -6.44 15.43 -8.90
N ASN A 100 -6.51 15.82 -7.62
CA ASN A 100 -6.66 15.00 -6.42
C ASN A 100 -5.61 13.89 -6.25
N ARG A 101 -4.35 14.21 -6.59
CA ARG A 101 -3.26 13.24 -6.66
C ARG A 101 -1.94 13.80 -6.18
N PHE A 102 -1.06 12.92 -5.76
CA PHE A 102 0.30 13.22 -5.35
C PHE A 102 1.24 13.03 -6.52
N TYR A 103 2.15 13.98 -6.75
CA TYR A 103 3.15 13.92 -7.80
C TYR A 103 4.54 14.26 -7.31
N TRP A 104 5.54 13.64 -7.92
CA TRP A 104 6.94 13.92 -7.69
C TRP A 104 7.74 13.86 -8.99
N LEU A 105 8.64 14.82 -9.17
CA LEU A 105 9.54 14.91 -10.30
C LEU A 105 10.84 14.17 -9.98
N MET A 106 11.31 13.40 -10.95
CA MET A 106 12.52 12.59 -10.81
C MET A 106 13.33 12.60 -12.11
N THR A 107 14.62 12.33 -11.98
CA THR A 107 15.53 12.15 -13.10
C THR A 107 15.50 10.71 -13.61
N ASP A 108 16.07 10.50 -14.79
CA ASP A 108 16.29 9.16 -15.35
C ASP A 108 17.14 8.28 -14.41
N ASP A 109 18.25 8.80 -13.89
CA ASP A 109 19.13 8.08 -12.95
C ASP A 109 18.38 7.55 -11.72
N MET A 110 17.43 8.32 -11.19
CA MET A 110 16.61 7.88 -10.07
C MET A 110 15.66 6.75 -10.47
N THR A 111 15.13 6.80 -11.69
CA THR A 111 14.24 5.77 -12.24
C THR A 111 15.01 4.47 -12.47
N VAL A 112 16.24 4.57 -13.00
CA VAL A 112 17.18 3.44 -13.15
C VAL A 112 17.51 2.84 -11.78
N GLU A 113 17.90 3.66 -10.81
CA GLU A 113 18.20 3.19 -9.45
C GLU A 113 17.00 2.49 -8.79
N MET A 114 15.77 2.99 -8.99
CA MET A 114 14.56 2.31 -8.53
C MET A 114 14.33 0.95 -9.19
N ALA A 115 14.65 0.82 -10.48
CA ALA A 115 14.52 -0.44 -11.21
C ALA A 115 15.61 -1.45 -10.79
N THR A 116 16.84 -1.00 -10.57
CA THR A 116 17.96 -1.86 -10.16
C THR A 116 17.89 -2.24 -8.68
N HIS A 117 17.36 -1.36 -7.83
CA HIS A 117 17.33 -1.54 -6.38
C HIS A 117 15.96 -1.12 -5.79
N PRO A 118 14.91 -1.94 -6.01
CA PRO A 118 13.53 -1.60 -5.64
C PRO A 118 13.30 -1.44 -4.12
N ASP A 119 14.21 -1.97 -3.30
CA ASP A 119 14.18 -1.88 -1.84
C ASP A 119 14.69 -0.53 -1.30
N ARG A 120 15.42 0.26 -2.10
CA ARG A 120 16.08 1.48 -1.63
C ARG A 120 15.15 2.67 -1.50
N PHE A 121 14.21 2.81 -2.41
CA PHE A 121 13.26 3.92 -2.40
C PHE A 121 11.94 3.49 -1.75
N LYS A 122 11.48 4.28 -0.78
CA LYS A 122 10.20 4.06 -0.08
C LYS A 122 9.38 5.35 -0.01
N ILE A 123 8.07 5.22 -0.15
CA ILE A 123 7.09 6.29 0.10
C ILE A 123 6.58 6.12 1.52
N VAL A 124 6.78 7.12 2.37
CA VAL A 124 6.24 7.12 3.74
C VAL A 124 5.10 8.11 3.82
N LEU A 125 3.88 7.59 3.95
CA LEU A 125 2.68 8.39 4.17
C LEU A 125 2.51 8.65 5.67
N ASN A 126 2.23 9.89 6.02
CA ASN A 126 1.96 10.33 7.38
C ASN A 126 0.95 11.48 7.36
N SER A 127 0.45 11.92 8.51
CA SER A 127 -0.38 13.11 8.61
C SER A 127 -0.13 13.82 9.93
N ASN A 128 -0.27 15.14 9.96
CA ASN A 128 -0.33 15.90 11.22
C ASN A 128 -1.75 16.00 11.76
N ASP A 129 -2.76 15.61 10.97
CA ASP A 129 -4.14 15.60 11.40
C ASP A 129 -4.40 14.49 12.43
N LYS A 130 -4.99 14.87 13.57
CA LYS A 130 -5.25 13.95 14.68
C LYS A 130 -6.34 12.94 14.31
N THR A 131 -7.33 13.34 13.54
CA THR A 131 -8.47 12.49 13.13
C THR A 131 -7.99 11.38 12.22
N LEU A 132 -7.18 11.72 11.20
CA LEU A 132 -6.56 10.73 10.32
C LEU A 132 -5.61 9.80 11.08
N LYS A 133 -4.80 10.32 12.00
CA LYS A 133 -3.92 9.48 12.84
C LYS A 133 -4.69 8.55 13.78
N ALA A 134 -5.86 8.97 14.27
CA ALA A 134 -6.72 8.11 15.08
C ALA A 134 -7.38 7.02 14.23
N LYS A 135 -7.81 7.38 13.02
CA LYS A 135 -8.57 6.50 12.11
C LYS A 135 -7.69 5.53 11.31
N TYR A 136 -6.45 5.89 10.94
CA TYR A 136 -5.63 5.10 10.01
C TYR A 136 -4.26 4.71 10.59
N GLU A 137 -3.69 3.61 10.10
CA GLU A 137 -2.36 3.08 10.41
C GLU A 137 -1.26 3.96 9.81
N LEU A 138 -1.05 5.13 10.42
CA LEU A 138 -0.02 6.10 10.06
C LEU A 138 1.08 6.17 11.14
N PRO A 139 2.36 6.29 10.75
CA PRO A 139 2.86 6.30 9.37
C PRO A 139 2.81 4.92 8.71
N ILE A 140 2.65 4.89 7.39
CA ILE A 140 2.71 3.68 6.56
C ILE A 140 3.77 3.84 5.46
N THR A 141 4.38 2.74 5.06
CA THR A 141 5.43 2.69 4.05
C THR A 141 4.98 1.87 2.85
N TYR A 142 5.23 2.39 1.65
CA TYR A 142 5.06 1.68 0.38
C TYR A 142 6.38 1.66 -0.40
N ASP A 143 6.51 0.65 -1.24
CA ASP A 143 7.66 0.48 -2.12
C ASP A 143 7.43 1.25 -3.41
N PHE A 144 8.48 1.85 -3.97
CA PHE A 144 8.37 2.41 -5.31
C PHE A 144 8.32 1.29 -6.35
N LEU A 145 7.45 1.46 -7.34
CA LEU A 145 7.40 0.62 -8.55
C LEU A 145 7.85 1.45 -9.75
N SER A 146 9.07 1.22 -10.25
CA SER A 146 9.70 2.03 -11.31
C SER A 146 8.83 2.15 -12.58
N GLN A 147 8.07 1.10 -12.92
CA GLN A 147 7.15 1.07 -14.06
C GLN A 147 6.03 2.13 -14.01
N ASN A 148 5.74 2.68 -12.83
CA ASN A 148 4.72 3.73 -12.64
C ASN A 148 5.28 5.14 -12.91
N ALA A 149 6.59 5.27 -13.17
CA ALA A 149 7.18 6.52 -13.64
C ALA A 149 6.76 6.79 -15.10
N ILE A 150 6.28 8.01 -15.35
CA ILE A 150 5.87 8.46 -16.68
C ILE A 150 6.98 9.34 -17.23
N TYR A 151 7.44 9.05 -18.45
CA TYR A 151 8.48 9.83 -19.15
C TYR A 151 7.89 11.06 -19.85
N LEU A 152 8.54 12.23 -19.72
CA LEU A 152 7.95 13.54 -20.07
C LEU A 152 8.29 14.06 -21.46
N ASP A 153 9.10 13.35 -22.22
CA ASP A 153 9.60 13.85 -23.49
C ASP A 153 8.51 13.93 -24.57
N LEU A 154 8.32 15.13 -25.09
CA LEU A 154 7.34 15.45 -26.12
C LEU A 154 7.72 14.97 -27.52
N ILE A 155 9.00 14.70 -27.78
CA ILE A 155 9.44 14.27 -29.12
C ILE A 155 8.83 12.90 -29.45
N ASN A 156 8.57 12.08 -28.43
CA ASN A 156 8.19 10.68 -28.60
C ASN A 156 6.71 10.39 -28.26
N LYS A 157 5.89 11.38 -27.87
CA LYS A 157 4.51 11.12 -27.42
C LYS A 157 3.52 12.22 -27.79
N ASP A 158 2.36 11.82 -28.30
CA ASP A 158 1.20 12.68 -28.46
C ASP A 158 0.47 12.91 -27.11
N LYS A 159 -0.33 13.98 -27.03
CA LYS A 159 -1.02 14.37 -25.79
C LYS A 159 -2.02 13.32 -25.29
N ILE A 160 -2.66 12.56 -26.19
CA ILE A 160 -3.70 11.59 -25.83
C ILE A 160 -3.04 10.36 -25.20
N SER A 161 -1.93 9.89 -25.78
CA SER A 161 -1.14 8.79 -25.21
C SER A 161 -0.63 9.09 -23.81
N VAL A 162 -0.14 10.30 -23.55
CA VAL A 162 0.34 10.69 -22.21
C VAL A 162 -0.79 10.71 -21.17
N GLN A 163 -1.97 11.25 -21.53
CA GLN A 163 -3.13 11.23 -20.62
C GLN A 163 -3.57 9.79 -20.29
N LYS A 164 -3.52 8.90 -21.29
CA LYS A 164 -3.77 7.47 -21.09
C LYS A 164 -2.73 6.85 -20.17
N GLU A 165 -1.43 7.16 -20.33
CA GLU A 165 -0.40 6.70 -19.40
C GLU A 165 -0.65 7.18 -17.96
N PHE A 166 -1.09 8.42 -17.75
CA PHE A 166 -1.51 8.85 -16.42
C PHE A 166 -2.70 8.04 -15.88
N LYS A 167 -3.65 7.67 -16.73
CA LYS A 167 -4.76 6.81 -16.29
C LYS A 167 -4.29 5.39 -15.93
N ASP A 168 -3.40 4.82 -16.74
CA ASP A 168 -3.02 3.42 -16.67
C ASP A 168 -1.90 3.16 -15.64
N LYS A 169 -0.99 4.13 -15.44
CA LYS A 169 0.18 4.01 -14.54
C LYS A 169 0.03 4.69 -13.19
N ILE A 170 -1.02 5.51 -12.98
CA ILE A 170 -1.23 6.12 -11.67
C ILE A 170 -1.60 5.04 -10.67
N TRP A 171 -0.75 4.93 -9.66
CA TRP A 171 -0.93 3.94 -8.63
C TRP A 171 -2.01 4.39 -7.63
N LYS A 172 -2.75 3.41 -7.10
CA LYS A 172 -3.80 3.63 -6.12
C LYS A 172 -3.36 3.04 -4.79
N LEU A 173 -3.05 3.91 -3.84
CA LEU A 173 -2.64 3.55 -2.49
C LEU A 173 -3.84 3.67 -1.55
N ALA A 174 -3.98 2.71 -0.64
CA ALA A 174 -5.04 2.71 0.36
C ALA A 174 -4.44 2.73 1.76
N LEU A 175 -4.91 3.62 2.63
CA LEU A 175 -4.54 3.58 4.05
C LEU A 175 -5.38 2.55 4.79
N TYR A 176 -4.75 1.78 5.69
CA TYR A 176 -5.46 0.82 6.53
C TYR A 176 -6.10 1.52 7.72
N GLU A 177 -7.37 1.25 8.00
CA GLU A 177 -8.05 1.80 9.18
C GLU A 177 -7.55 1.13 10.48
N LYS A 178 -7.21 1.95 11.48
CA LYS A 178 -6.98 1.54 12.86
C LYS A 178 -8.31 1.12 13.46
N GLY A 179 -8.57 -0.19 13.47
CA GLY A 179 -9.71 -0.73 14.20
C GLY A 179 -10.76 -1.39 13.32
N ASN A 180 -10.34 -2.43 12.61
CA ASN A 180 -11.12 -3.67 12.56
C ASN A 180 -10.18 -4.89 12.67
N LYS A 181 -9.22 -4.83 13.60
CA LYS A 181 -8.29 -5.95 13.88
C LYS A 181 -8.91 -6.94 14.88
N SER A 182 -9.95 -7.63 14.44
CA SER A 182 -9.83 -9.09 14.43
C SER A 182 -8.89 -9.36 13.24
N THR A 183 -7.56 -9.33 13.45
CA THR A 183 -6.65 -9.87 12.43
C THR A 183 -6.87 -11.36 12.44
N LEU A 184 -7.90 -11.80 11.72
CA LEU A 184 -7.98 -13.15 11.23
C LEU A 184 -6.74 -13.30 10.34
N LYS A 185 -5.74 -14.03 10.85
CA LYS A 185 -4.53 -14.33 10.12
C LYS A 185 -4.72 -15.67 9.41
N ASP A 186 -4.13 -15.83 8.25
CA ASP A 186 -4.10 -17.12 7.57
C ASP A 186 -2.86 -17.91 7.99
N THR A 187 -3.00 -19.23 8.09
CA THR A 187 -1.87 -20.14 8.28
C THR A 187 -2.17 -21.49 7.62
N ILE A 188 -1.12 -22.16 7.17
CA ILE A 188 -1.19 -23.50 6.58
C ILE A 188 -0.43 -24.44 7.51
N LEU A 189 -1.07 -25.52 7.92
CA LEU A 189 -0.43 -26.62 8.63
C LEU A 189 -0.38 -27.82 7.69
N VAL A 190 0.83 -28.34 7.46
CA VAL A 190 1.05 -29.50 6.58
C VAL A 190 1.40 -30.70 7.44
N TYR A 191 0.70 -31.81 7.23
CA TYR A 191 0.94 -33.08 7.90
C TYR A 191 0.96 -34.21 6.87
N SER A 192 1.84 -35.19 7.05
CA SER A 192 1.79 -36.42 6.27
C SER A 192 0.79 -37.40 6.88
N ALA A 193 -0.02 -38.05 6.03
CA ALA A 193 -0.89 -39.16 6.40
C ALA A 193 -0.12 -40.40 6.89
N ARG A 194 1.19 -40.49 6.59
CA ARG A 194 2.08 -41.55 7.07
C ARG A 194 2.52 -41.33 8.52
N GLU A 195 2.48 -40.09 8.98
CA GLU A 195 2.81 -39.71 10.34
C GLU A 195 1.55 -39.62 11.20
N LYS A 196 1.74 -39.58 12.52
CA LYS A 196 0.62 -39.43 13.45
C LYS A 196 0.00 -38.04 13.29
N ILE A 197 -1.20 -37.97 12.72
CA ILE A 197 -2.02 -36.75 12.71
C ILE A 197 -2.38 -36.37 14.16
N PRO A 198 -2.20 -35.10 14.57
CA PRO A 198 -2.55 -34.64 15.91
C PRO A 198 -4.01 -34.90 16.31
N ASP A 199 -4.22 -35.31 17.56
CA ASP A 199 -5.53 -35.71 18.09
C ASP A 199 -6.58 -34.58 18.03
N GLY A 200 -6.14 -33.32 18.14
CA GLY A 200 -7.01 -32.15 17.95
C GLY A 200 -7.58 -32.01 16.54
N ILE A 201 -6.78 -32.34 15.52
CA ILE A 201 -7.22 -32.34 14.12
C ILE A 201 -8.21 -33.49 13.90
N LEU A 202 -7.89 -34.70 14.39
CA LEU A 202 -8.79 -35.87 14.29
C LEU A 202 -10.12 -35.68 15.02
N PHE A 203 -10.14 -34.88 16.09
CA PHE A 203 -11.39 -34.51 16.75
C PHE A 203 -12.21 -33.52 15.92
N ARG A 204 -11.54 -32.52 15.33
CA ARG A 204 -12.19 -31.51 14.49
C ARG A 204 -12.74 -32.11 13.19
N PHE A 205 -12.00 -33.04 12.60
CA PHE A 205 -12.28 -33.75 11.35
C PHE A 205 -12.19 -35.27 11.57
N PRO A 206 -13.23 -35.91 12.16
CA PRO A 206 -13.25 -37.35 12.42
C PRO A 206 -13.11 -38.22 11.18
N GLU A 207 -13.48 -37.71 10.02
CA GLU A 207 -13.28 -38.34 8.71
C GLU A 207 -11.82 -38.72 8.44
N LEU A 208 -10.87 -38.05 9.10
CA LEU A 208 -9.45 -38.35 8.97
C LEU A 208 -9.00 -39.60 9.72
N LYS A 209 -9.80 -40.14 10.65
CA LYS A 209 -9.41 -41.28 11.50
C LYS A 209 -9.28 -42.60 10.74
N ASN A 210 -9.96 -42.74 9.60
CA ASN A 210 -10.11 -44.01 8.89
C ASN A 210 -9.65 -43.91 7.42
N THR A 211 -8.42 -43.48 7.17
CA THR A 211 -7.92 -43.34 5.79
C THR A 211 -6.52 -43.94 5.66
N GLY A 212 -6.45 -45.26 5.50
CA GLY A 212 -5.20 -45.98 5.26
C GLY A 212 -4.63 -45.84 3.85
N ASN A 213 -5.28 -45.10 2.94
CA ASN A 213 -4.81 -44.87 1.57
C ASN A 213 -5.27 -43.48 1.10
N ARG A 214 -4.46 -42.46 1.31
CA ARG A 214 -4.63 -41.16 0.62
C ARG A 214 -3.67 -41.13 -0.56
N HIS A 215 -4.17 -40.74 -1.72
CA HIS A 215 -3.40 -40.69 -2.97
C HIS A 215 -3.23 -39.27 -3.52
N SER A 216 -3.76 -38.28 -2.80
CA SER A 216 -3.73 -36.86 -3.14
C SER A 216 -3.65 -36.03 -1.88
N VAL A 217 -3.13 -34.80 -2.02
CA VAL A 217 -3.20 -33.80 -0.95
C VAL A 217 -4.66 -33.44 -0.72
N GLU A 218 -5.07 -33.41 0.55
CA GLU A 218 -6.42 -33.01 0.96
C GLU A 218 -6.35 -31.75 1.83
N ASP A 219 -7.14 -30.73 1.49
CA ASP A 219 -7.23 -29.45 2.21
C ASP A 219 -8.46 -29.40 3.12
N PHE A 220 -8.25 -29.03 4.39
CA PHE A 220 -9.32 -28.86 5.40
C PHE A 220 -9.24 -27.48 6.04
N TRP A 221 -10.35 -26.75 6.04
CA TRP A 221 -10.41 -25.41 6.61
C TRP A 221 -10.99 -25.40 8.02
N ALA A 222 -10.26 -24.79 8.94
CA ALA A 222 -10.71 -24.56 10.31
C ALA A 222 -10.47 -23.11 10.73
N SER A 223 -11.34 -22.58 11.58
CA SER A 223 -11.02 -21.39 12.36
C SER A 223 -10.34 -21.80 13.66
N GLY A 224 -9.45 -20.96 14.18
CA GLY A 224 -8.76 -21.23 15.44
C GLY A 224 -8.22 -19.98 16.12
N ILE A 225 -7.54 -20.19 17.24
CA ILE A 225 -6.87 -19.12 17.98
C ILE A 225 -5.44 -19.53 18.35
N LEU A 226 -4.51 -18.58 18.29
CA LEU A 226 -3.19 -18.70 18.91
C LEU A 226 -3.22 -17.94 20.24
N PHE A 227 -3.00 -18.67 21.34
CA PHE A 227 -3.01 -18.13 22.69
C PHE A 227 -1.93 -18.80 23.53
N ASN A 228 -1.15 -18.02 24.30
CA ASN A 228 0.01 -18.53 25.06
C ASN A 228 0.93 -19.44 24.22
N GLN A 229 1.23 -19.03 22.97
CA GLN A 229 2.07 -19.78 22.02
C GLN A 229 1.54 -21.17 21.63
N LYS A 230 0.27 -21.47 21.94
CA LYS A 230 -0.42 -22.71 21.57
C LYS A 230 -1.55 -22.42 20.59
N LEU A 231 -1.67 -23.26 19.57
CA LEU A 231 -2.75 -23.20 18.59
C LEU A 231 -3.92 -24.06 19.06
N PHE A 232 -5.13 -23.52 18.93
CA PHE A 232 -6.37 -24.20 19.26
C PHE A 232 -7.35 -24.10 18.10
N LEU A 233 -7.99 -25.22 17.73
CA LEU A 233 -8.99 -25.28 16.65
C LEU A 233 -10.39 -25.07 17.23
N LYS A 234 -11.22 -24.26 16.56
CA LYS A 234 -12.61 -24.01 16.98
C LYS A 234 -13.44 -25.28 16.77
N ILE A 235 -14.15 -25.69 17.82
CA ILE A 235 -15.07 -26.84 17.75
C ILE A 235 -16.34 -26.41 16.98
N SER A 236 -16.82 -27.27 16.07
CA SER A 236 -18.06 -27.01 15.31
C SER A 236 -19.28 -26.99 16.23
N GLU A 237 -20.17 -26.02 16.01
CA GLU A 237 -21.35 -25.75 16.84
C GLU A 237 -22.33 -26.94 16.88
N ASN A 238 -22.33 -27.78 15.83
CA ASN A 238 -23.16 -28.98 15.72
C ASN A 238 -22.75 -30.12 16.68
N LYS A 239 -21.62 -30.01 17.39
CA LYS A 239 -21.10 -31.03 18.31
C LYS A 239 -21.22 -30.66 19.80
N ILE A 240 -21.96 -29.59 20.12
CA ILE A 240 -22.11 -29.10 21.49
C ILE A 240 -23.44 -29.60 22.08
N PRO A 241 -23.43 -30.57 23.02
CA PRO A 241 -24.62 -30.87 23.80
C PRO A 241 -24.95 -29.67 24.71
N LYS A 242 -26.18 -29.14 24.63
CA LYS A 242 -26.70 -28.13 25.57
C LYS A 242 -27.13 -28.81 26.88
N PRO A 243 -27.09 -28.12 28.05
CA PRO A 243 -26.88 -26.68 28.23
C PRO A 243 -25.70 -26.36 29.17
N GLU A 244 -24.57 -25.91 28.62
CA GLU A 244 -23.59 -25.16 29.42
C GLU A 244 -23.30 -23.82 28.74
N GLN A 245 -23.38 -22.73 29.52
CA GLN A 245 -23.16 -21.34 29.11
C GLN A 245 -21.67 -21.08 28.82
N GLN A 246 -21.05 -21.89 27.97
CA GLN A 246 -19.64 -21.78 27.60
C GLN A 246 -19.53 -21.17 26.21
N ASN A 247 -18.69 -20.14 26.10
CA ASN A 247 -18.45 -19.42 24.86
C ASN A 247 -17.02 -19.67 24.39
N GLY A 248 -16.87 -19.77 23.06
CA GLY A 248 -15.57 -20.00 22.42
C GLY A 248 -14.98 -21.36 22.81
N LEU A 249 -15.60 -22.43 22.33
CA LEU A 249 -15.10 -23.79 22.52
C LEU A 249 -14.01 -24.13 21.49
N TYR A 250 -12.87 -24.57 21.99
CA TYR A 250 -11.72 -24.95 21.18
C TYR A 250 -11.12 -26.28 21.65
N ILE A 251 -10.23 -26.82 20.82
CA ILE A 251 -9.42 -28.00 21.12
C ILE A 251 -7.95 -27.74 20.81
N SER A 252 -7.05 -28.13 21.71
CA SER A 252 -5.60 -28.08 21.45
C SER A 252 -5.20 -29.13 20.42
N MET A 253 -4.01 -28.99 19.83
CA MET A 253 -3.46 -29.99 18.92
C MET A 253 -3.31 -31.38 19.57
N ASP A 254 -3.11 -31.43 20.89
CA ASP A 254 -3.05 -32.67 21.70
C ASP A 254 -4.45 -33.25 22.05
N GLY A 255 -5.53 -32.67 21.54
CA GLY A 255 -6.89 -33.19 21.75
C GLY A 255 -7.57 -32.75 23.05
N LYS A 256 -7.01 -31.80 23.80
CA LYS A 256 -7.63 -31.29 25.04
C LYS A 256 -8.63 -30.16 24.75
N LYS A 257 -9.86 -30.31 25.22
CA LYS A 257 -10.92 -29.29 25.08
C LYS A 257 -10.68 -28.10 26.02
N CYS A 258 -11.07 -26.91 25.59
CA CYS A 258 -11.06 -25.72 26.43
C CYS A 258 -12.15 -24.73 25.98
N ALA A 259 -12.53 -23.81 26.87
CA ALA A 259 -13.45 -22.71 26.57
C ALA A 259 -12.82 -21.37 27.00
N THR A 260 -13.01 -20.33 26.21
CA THR A 260 -12.43 -19.01 26.49
C THR A 260 -13.19 -18.20 27.53
N SER A 261 -14.47 -18.49 27.72
CA SER A 261 -15.33 -17.85 28.74
C SER A 261 -16.54 -18.71 29.09
N GLY A 262 -17.16 -18.45 30.24
CA GLY A 262 -18.35 -19.17 30.73
C GLY A 262 -18.10 -20.08 31.95
N GLY A 263 -19.13 -20.82 32.38
CA GLY A 263 -19.11 -21.66 33.60
C GLY A 263 -19.28 -20.87 34.91
N ILE A 264 -19.23 -21.57 36.07
CA ILE A 264 -19.47 -20.99 37.42
C ILE A 264 -18.53 -19.82 37.73
N THR A 265 -17.30 -19.85 37.22
CA THR A 265 -16.27 -18.83 37.46
C THR A 265 -16.25 -17.72 36.40
N GLY A 266 -17.06 -17.82 35.34
CA GLY A 266 -17.09 -16.88 34.21
C GLY A 266 -15.83 -16.89 33.31
N GLY A 267 -14.77 -17.57 33.71
CA GLY A 267 -13.46 -17.59 33.04
C GLY A 267 -13.29 -18.66 31.95
N GLY A 268 -14.26 -19.57 31.75
CA GLY A 268 -14.08 -20.75 30.91
C GLY A 268 -13.25 -21.83 31.60
N PHE A 269 -12.72 -22.79 30.83
CA PHE A 269 -11.95 -23.93 31.36
C PHE A 269 -10.82 -24.35 30.42
N GLY A 270 -9.83 -25.07 30.95
CA GLY A 270 -8.70 -25.60 30.18
C GLY A 270 -7.68 -24.53 29.78
N GLU A 271 -6.80 -24.88 28.84
CA GLU A 271 -5.62 -24.06 28.51
C GLU A 271 -5.93 -22.74 27.80
N CYS A 272 -7.14 -22.58 27.26
CA CYS A 272 -7.61 -21.32 26.65
C CYS A 272 -8.54 -20.50 27.55
N ALA A 273 -8.70 -20.87 28.82
CA ALA A 273 -9.51 -20.13 29.78
C ALA A 273 -9.07 -18.67 29.91
N GLY A 274 -10.04 -17.76 29.88
CA GLY A 274 -9.82 -16.31 30.03
C GLY A 274 -9.14 -15.65 28.84
N ALA A 275 -8.93 -16.33 27.71
CA ALA A 275 -8.28 -15.74 26.54
C ALA A 275 -9.00 -14.46 26.07
N THR A 276 -10.32 -14.39 26.17
CA THR A 276 -11.10 -13.19 25.80
C THR A 276 -11.13 -12.10 26.87
N ASN A 277 -10.74 -12.43 28.12
CA ASN A 277 -10.91 -11.56 29.29
C ASN A 277 -9.58 -11.06 29.91
N GLN A 278 -8.41 -11.59 29.50
CA GLN A 278 -7.11 -11.18 30.04
C GLN A 278 -6.60 -9.85 29.45
N LYS A 279 -6.39 -8.85 30.31
CA LYS A 279 -5.71 -7.60 29.94
C LYS A 279 -4.25 -7.89 29.55
N GLY A 280 -3.88 -7.61 28.30
CA GLY A 280 -2.49 -7.70 27.80
C GLY A 280 -2.13 -9.00 27.06
N LYS A 281 -2.97 -10.04 27.11
CA LYS A 281 -2.80 -11.29 26.34
C LYS A 281 -4.04 -11.58 25.51
N LYS A 282 -4.16 -10.90 24.36
CA LYS A 282 -5.27 -11.15 23.43
C LYS A 282 -4.93 -12.35 22.53
N PRO A 283 -5.87 -13.29 22.30
CA PRO A 283 -5.70 -14.34 21.32
C PRO A 283 -5.61 -13.73 19.92
N VAL A 284 -4.78 -14.33 19.08
CA VAL A 284 -4.74 -14.03 17.65
C VAL A 284 -5.69 -14.99 16.95
N LEU A 285 -6.65 -14.48 16.20
CA LEU A 285 -7.60 -15.30 15.45
C LEU A 285 -6.94 -15.80 14.17
N TYR A 286 -7.16 -17.07 13.83
CA TYR A 286 -6.64 -17.68 12.61
C TYR A 286 -7.73 -18.33 11.76
N GLN A 287 -7.58 -18.21 10.45
CA GLN A 287 -8.11 -19.14 9.48
C GLN A 287 -6.97 -20.08 9.08
N ILE A 288 -7.21 -21.38 9.21
CA ILE A 288 -6.20 -22.43 9.18
C ILE A 288 -6.58 -23.35 8.02
N ASN A 289 -5.71 -23.45 7.02
CA ASN A 289 -5.76 -24.54 6.06
C ASN A 289 -4.91 -25.71 6.59
N ILE A 290 -5.49 -26.89 6.69
CA ILE A 290 -4.80 -28.10 7.12
C ILE A 290 -4.66 -28.99 5.89
N GLN A 291 -3.42 -29.19 5.45
CA GLN A 291 -3.07 -30.03 4.33
C GLN A 291 -2.61 -31.38 4.83
N ILE A 292 -3.27 -32.44 4.35
CA ILE A 292 -2.86 -33.81 4.59
C ILE A 292 -2.24 -34.34 3.30
N GLU A 293 -0.92 -34.55 3.33
CA GLU A 293 -0.15 -35.12 2.23
C GLU A 293 -0.11 -36.66 2.32
N PRO A 294 -0.07 -37.37 1.18
CA PRO A 294 -0.02 -38.84 1.14
C PRO A 294 1.31 -39.46 1.61
#